data_AF-A0A2W6TKI6-F1
#
_entry.id   AF-A0A2W6TKI6-F1
#
_cell.length_a   1.000
_cell.length_b   1.000
_cell.length_c   1.000
_cell.angle_alpha   90.00
_cell.angle_beta   90.00
_cell.angle_gamma   90.00
#
_symmetry.space_group_name_H-M   'P 1'
#
loop_
_entity.id
_entity.type
_entity.pdbx_description
1 polymer ?
#
loop_
_entity_poly.entity_id
_entity_poly.type
_entity_poly.pdbx_seq_one_letter_code
_entity_poly.pdbx_strand_id
1 'polypeptide(L)'
;MSGLPQSAQSSAPARRRTLWLMGATLLTIAASLAVAMILIFRTVEAERSERAQVDRTIAILTELRTISQAAINAETGQRGYMLTLDRAYLEPFHIGRQQFGPAVTRLRNHLRPVATEEQRVLLDRIEREGGRKFADLDASVALVRDGRLMEAQRGLLTDEGQAAMVRLRDAVARLERIENDVLDIAIADADGAEDMLLPLLAAVSLLIVVAMVFGFLMIVRTAGAEAAAAHAAELEEARDRADLLARELNHRVKNLFAVILAIVRMSARDKPEAKPTVEAIAERIHALLNAHEVTQATGAKQVASLGALLDKTLAPYRSATARAALSGPEVTLTNQQITPLGLVLHELATNAVKYGCWAKGHALAVDWQVENGTLALTWREECPGLPAEPERQGFGSLMMTSAARQLRGTIERRFTPEGVEVDIAFPLAS
;
A
#
# COMPACT_ATOMS: atom_id res chain seq x y z
N MET A 1 37.53 -16.21 22.23
CA MET A 1 37.43 -14.92 21.51
C MET A 1 36.34 -15.09 20.45
N SER A 2 35.06 -15.09 20.85
CA SER A 2 34.16 -13.93 20.95
C SER A 2 33.90 -13.22 19.60
N GLY A 3 33.22 -13.92 18.69
CA GLY A 3 32.54 -13.29 17.56
C GLY A 3 31.07 -13.07 17.90
N LEU A 4 30.72 -11.83 18.21
CA LEU A 4 29.33 -11.39 18.41
C LEU A 4 28.68 -11.16 17.02
N PRO A 5 27.40 -11.56 16.80
CA PRO A 5 26.71 -11.30 15.55
C PRO A 5 26.37 -9.82 15.40
N GLN A 6 26.71 -9.28 14.23
CA GLN A 6 26.71 -7.86 13.87
C GLN A 6 25.38 -7.41 13.23
N SER A 7 24.23 -7.91 13.69
CA SER A 7 22.92 -7.70 13.03
C SER A 7 22.07 -6.56 13.60
N ALA A 8 22.52 -5.85 14.64
CA ALA A 8 21.68 -4.86 15.35
C ALA A 8 21.79 -3.40 14.87
N GLN A 9 22.64 -3.05 13.90
CA GLN A 9 22.98 -1.63 13.64
C GLN A 9 22.31 -0.96 12.42
N SER A 10 21.48 -1.64 11.61
CA SER A 10 20.95 -1.02 10.36
C SER A 10 19.53 -0.43 10.42
N SER A 11 18.76 -0.60 11.50
CA SER A 11 17.33 -0.21 11.54
C SER A 11 17.02 1.17 12.14
N ALA A 12 17.98 1.80 12.83
CA ALA A 12 17.79 3.10 13.50
C ALA A 12 17.39 4.27 12.56
N PRO A 13 18.02 4.48 11.38
CA PRO A 13 17.65 5.59 10.50
C PRO A 13 16.27 5.38 9.84
N ALA A 14 15.89 4.14 9.55
CA ALA A 14 14.58 3.81 8.98
C ALA A 14 13.45 4.08 9.98
N ARG A 15 13.61 3.65 11.24
CA ARG A 15 12.62 3.89 12.31
C ARG A 15 12.43 5.38 12.62
N ARG A 16 13.53 6.15 12.62
CA ARG A 16 13.49 7.61 12.83
C ARG A 16 12.77 8.31 11.68
N ARG A 17 12.98 7.87 10.44
CA ARG A 17 12.28 8.40 9.25
C ARG A 17 10.78 8.12 9.29
N THR A 18 10.36 6.92 9.69
CA THR A 18 8.94 6.57 9.83
C THR A 18 8.25 7.42 10.90
N LEU A 19 8.88 7.59 12.07
CA LEU A 19 8.34 8.44 13.14
C LEU A 19 8.18 9.91 12.71
N TRP A 20 9.15 10.44 11.97
CA TRP A 20 9.06 11.77 11.38
C TRP A 20 7.92 11.88 10.37
N LEU A 21 7.74 10.89 9.49
CA LEU A 21 6.66 10.86 8.52
C LEU A 21 5.28 10.74 9.20
N MET A 22 5.13 9.92 10.24
CA MET A 22 3.90 9.85 11.04
C MET A 22 3.59 11.18 11.73
N GLY A 23 4.60 11.81 12.34
CA GLY A 23 4.47 13.14 12.92
C GLY A 23 4.04 14.18 11.88
N ALA A 24 4.63 14.14 10.68
CA ALA A 24 4.25 15.01 9.58
C ALA A 24 2.79 14.79 9.14
N THR A 25 2.33 13.53 9.00
CA THR A 25 0.93 13.25 8.63
C THR A 25 -0.07 13.76 9.67
N LEU A 26 0.21 13.57 10.97
CA LEU A 26 -0.63 14.08 12.05
C LEU A 26 -0.67 15.60 12.06
N LEU A 27 0.49 16.25 11.83
CA LEU A 27 0.57 17.70 11.71
C LEU A 27 -0.25 18.22 10.52
N THR A 28 -0.17 17.55 9.36
CA THR A 28 -0.96 17.93 8.17
C THR A 28 -2.45 17.80 8.44
N ILE A 29 -2.91 16.73 9.09
CA ILE A 29 -4.32 16.54 9.47
C ILE A 29 -4.76 17.65 10.44
N ALA A 30 -3.98 17.91 11.49
CA ALA A 30 -4.29 18.94 12.48
C ALA A 30 -4.35 20.34 11.86
N ALA A 31 -3.40 20.68 10.99
CA ALA A 31 -3.37 21.94 10.27
C ALA A 31 -4.58 22.08 9.33
N SER A 32 -4.93 21.01 8.62
CA SER A 32 -6.09 20.99 7.72
C SER A 32 -7.40 21.20 8.48
N LEU A 33 -7.57 20.55 9.64
CA LEU A 33 -8.73 20.75 10.51
C LEU A 33 -8.80 22.17 11.06
N ALA A 34 -7.67 22.77 11.45
CA ALA A 34 -7.62 24.15 11.89
C ALA A 34 -8.03 25.13 10.78
N VAL A 35 -7.55 24.90 9.54
CA VAL A 35 -7.95 25.69 8.36
C VAL A 35 -9.46 25.55 8.10
N ALA A 36 -10.00 24.33 8.09
CA ALA A 36 -11.44 24.10 7.93
C ALA A 36 -12.26 24.85 9.00
N MET A 37 -11.82 24.78 10.26
CA MET A 37 -12.48 25.46 11.38
C MET A 37 -12.47 26.98 11.19
N ILE A 38 -11.31 27.56 10.83
CA ILE A 38 -11.19 29.00 10.56
C ILE A 38 -12.11 29.42 9.41
N LEU A 39 -12.18 28.63 8.34
CA LEU A 39 -13.07 28.90 7.21
C LEU A 39 -14.52 28.90 7.64
N ILE A 40 -14.97 27.88 8.38
CA ILE A 40 -16.34 27.80 8.90
C ILE A 40 -16.67 29.02 9.77
N PHE A 41 -15.79 29.40 10.70
CA PHE A 41 -16.02 30.58 11.54
C PHE A 41 -16.10 31.87 10.72
N ARG A 42 -15.22 32.04 9.73
CA ARG A 42 -15.23 33.21 8.84
C ARG A 42 -16.52 33.28 8.02
N THR A 43 -16.99 32.15 7.51
CA THR A 43 -18.25 32.05 6.75
C THR A 43 -19.44 32.44 7.61
N VAL A 44 -19.58 31.84 8.79
CA VAL A 44 -20.73 32.09 9.67
C VAL A 44 -20.78 33.56 10.11
N GLU A 45 -19.63 34.17 10.38
CA GLU A 45 -19.57 35.58 10.77
C GLU A 45 -19.90 36.51 9.59
N ALA A 46 -19.39 36.22 8.40
CA ALA A 46 -19.71 36.97 7.17
C ALA A 46 -21.22 36.91 6.86
N GLU A 47 -21.79 35.71 6.85
CA GLU A 47 -23.22 35.46 6.60
C GLU A 47 -24.12 36.22 7.60
N ARG A 48 -23.75 36.25 8.89
CA ARG A 48 -24.48 37.01 9.91
C ARG A 48 -24.47 38.51 9.65
N SER A 49 -23.32 39.04 9.23
CA SER A 49 -23.17 40.48 8.94
C SER A 49 -23.94 40.90 7.68
N GLU A 50 -23.91 40.08 6.63
CA GLU A 50 -24.65 40.29 5.38
C GLU A 50 -26.16 40.25 5.62
N ARG A 51 -26.67 39.24 6.34
CA ARG A 51 -28.10 39.15 6.71
C ARG A 51 -28.57 40.37 7.49
N ALA A 52 -27.78 40.83 8.47
CA ALA A 52 -28.10 42.01 9.25
C ALA A 52 -28.10 43.32 8.42
N GLN A 53 -27.30 43.37 7.34
CA GLN A 53 -27.33 44.47 6.38
C GLN A 53 -28.59 44.41 5.50
N VAL A 54 -28.93 43.25 4.95
CA VAL A 54 -30.14 43.04 4.12
C VAL A 54 -31.41 43.39 4.89
N ASP A 55 -31.57 42.87 6.11
CA ASP A 55 -32.74 43.15 6.96
C ASP A 55 -32.91 44.65 7.24
N ARG A 56 -31.79 45.35 7.42
CA ARG A 56 -31.79 46.80 7.66
C ARG A 56 -32.18 47.58 6.42
N THR A 57 -31.62 47.25 5.25
CA THR A 57 -31.96 47.91 3.99
C THR A 57 -33.43 47.69 3.63
N ILE A 58 -33.97 46.49 3.85
CA ILE A 58 -35.41 46.21 3.69
C ILE A 58 -36.26 47.06 4.65
N ALA A 59 -35.84 47.20 5.92
CA ALA A 59 -36.52 48.06 6.87
C ALA A 59 -36.51 49.53 6.44
N ILE A 60 -35.37 50.04 5.95
CA ILE A 60 -35.24 51.40 5.41
C ILE A 60 -36.19 51.62 4.23
N LEU A 61 -36.20 50.73 3.25
CA LEU A 61 -37.08 50.79 2.08
C LEU A 61 -38.58 50.78 2.48
N THR A 62 -38.92 50.01 3.52
CA THR A 62 -40.28 49.94 4.07
C THR A 62 -40.70 51.28 4.69
N GLU A 63 -39.81 51.93 5.45
CA GLU A 63 -40.08 53.25 6.01
C GLU A 63 -40.17 54.34 4.94
N LEU A 64 -39.32 54.29 3.90
CA LEU A 64 -39.40 55.21 2.76
C LEU A 64 -40.73 55.10 2.02
N ARG A 65 -41.21 53.88 1.77
CA ARG A 65 -42.55 53.64 1.22
C ARG A 65 -43.65 54.19 2.12
N THR A 66 -43.54 53.97 3.43
CA THR A 66 -44.51 54.47 4.43
C THR A 66 -44.55 56.00 4.43
N ILE A 67 -43.39 56.67 4.37
CA ILE A 67 -43.27 58.13 4.29
C ILE A 67 -43.94 58.67 3.01
N SER A 68 -43.65 58.04 1.86
CA SER A 68 -44.23 58.44 0.58
C SER A 68 -45.75 58.28 0.57
N GLN A 69 -46.27 57.12 1.02
CA GLN A 69 -47.70 56.85 1.12
C GLN A 69 -48.40 57.79 2.09
N ALA A 70 -47.81 58.04 3.27
CA ALA A 70 -48.36 58.96 4.26
C ALA A 70 -48.51 60.38 3.71
N ALA A 71 -47.51 60.88 2.98
CA ALA A 71 -47.56 62.19 2.35
C ALA A 71 -48.62 62.27 1.23
N ILE A 72 -48.75 61.22 0.40
CA ILE A 72 -49.76 61.14 -0.67
C ILE A 72 -51.18 61.06 -0.08
N ASN A 73 -51.40 60.22 0.93
CA ASN A 73 -52.69 60.07 1.59
C ASN A 73 -53.11 61.37 2.28
N ALA A 74 -52.14 62.06 2.91
CA ALA A 74 -52.39 63.34 3.54
C ALA A 74 -52.81 64.44 2.56
N GLU A 75 -52.10 64.54 1.44
CA GLU A 75 -52.46 65.48 0.37
C GLU A 75 -53.81 65.12 -0.27
N THR A 76 -54.08 63.84 -0.49
CA THR A 76 -55.33 63.37 -1.12
C THR A 76 -56.54 63.62 -0.23
N GLY A 77 -56.45 63.31 1.07
CA GLY A 77 -57.52 63.55 2.03
C GLY A 77 -57.80 65.04 2.23
N GLN A 78 -56.75 65.87 2.30
CA GLN A 78 -56.88 67.31 2.39
C GLN A 78 -57.58 67.91 1.17
N ARG A 79 -57.21 67.50 -0.05
CA ARG A 79 -57.88 67.94 -1.29
C ARG A 79 -59.34 67.49 -1.34
N GLY A 80 -59.63 66.25 -0.97
CA GLY A 80 -60.99 65.72 -0.90
C GLY A 80 -61.89 66.54 0.03
N TYR A 81 -61.38 66.86 1.23
CA TYR A 81 -62.10 67.71 2.19
C TYR A 81 -62.30 69.13 1.67
N MET A 82 -61.30 69.73 1.02
CA MET A 82 -61.43 71.08 0.45
C MET A 82 -62.45 71.17 -0.67
N LEU A 83 -62.60 70.11 -1.47
CA LEU A 83 -63.53 70.08 -2.60
C LEU A 83 -64.97 69.79 -2.17
N THR A 84 -65.15 68.92 -1.18
CA THR A 84 -66.48 68.40 -0.78
C THR A 84 -67.01 69.03 0.50
N LEU A 85 -66.14 69.60 1.33
CA LEU A 85 -66.40 70.02 2.71
C LEU A 85 -66.89 68.88 3.63
N ASP A 86 -66.81 67.62 3.17
CA ASP A 86 -67.18 66.44 3.94
C ASP A 86 -65.99 65.92 4.75
N ARG A 87 -66.15 65.90 6.07
CA ARG A 87 -65.13 65.46 7.03
C ARG A 87 -64.73 64.00 6.84
N ALA A 88 -65.56 63.16 6.21
CA ALA A 88 -65.20 61.79 5.89
C ALA A 88 -63.91 61.70 5.04
N TYR A 89 -63.63 62.72 4.21
CA TYR A 89 -62.40 62.78 3.40
C TYR A 89 -61.15 63.15 4.21
N LEU A 90 -61.27 63.54 5.47
CA LEU A 90 -60.10 63.80 6.34
C LEU A 90 -59.48 62.51 6.92
N GLU A 91 -60.13 61.35 6.79
CA GLU A 91 -59.62 60.10 7.33
C GLU A 91 -58.22 59.73 6.77
N PRO A 92 -57.98 59.72 5.43
CA PRO A 92 -56.63 59.52 4.88
C PRO A 92 -55.61 60.57 5.35
N PHE A 93 -56.07 61.79 5.65
CA PHE A 93 -55.22 62.85 6.17
C PHE A 93 -54.74 62.58 7.59
N HIS A 94 -55.65 62.18 8.49
CA HIS A 94 -55.30 61.81 9.85
C HIS A 94 -54.35 60.60 9.88
N ILE A 95 -54.62 59.59 9.05
CA ILE A 95 -53.75 58.41 8.91
C ILE A 95 -52.35 58.83 8.45
N GLY A 96 -52.24 59.62 7.38
CA GLY A 96 -50.94 60.10 6.89
C GLY A 96 -50.19 60.93 7.94
N ARG A 97 -50.88 61.81 8.66
CA ARG A 97 -50.29 62.64 9.73
C ARG A 97 -49.75 61.82 10.88
N GLN A 98 -50.46 60.77 11.27
CA GLN A 98 -50.08 59.86 12.36
C GLN A 98 -48.91 58.95 11.98
N GLN A 99 -48.81 58.57 10.70
CA GLN A 99 -47.77 57.65 10.22
C GLN A 99 -46.44 58.34 9.89
N PHE A 100 -46.46 59.56 9.35
CA PHE A 100 -45.26 60.23 8.83
C PHE A 100 -44.16 60.43 9.89
N GLY A 101 -44.48 61.05 11.03
CA GLY A 101 -43.50 61.35 12.08
C GLY A 101 -42.80 60.09 12.65
N PRO A 102 -43.57 59.05 13.05
CA PRO A 102 -42.99 57.78 13.47
C PRO A 102 -42.16 57.10 12.39
N ALA A 103 -42.57 57.13 11.13
CA ALA A 103 -41.83 56.51 10.03
C ALA A 103 -40.47 57.19 9.80
N VAL A 104 -40.43 58.52 9.79
CA VAL A 104 -39.19 59.31 9.75
C VAL A 104 -38.27 58.97 10.93
N THR A 105 -38.83 58.81 12.13
CA THR A 105 -38.04 58.45 13.33
C THR A 105 -37.42 57.06 13.20
N ARG A 106 -38.17 56.07 12.70
CA ARG A 106 -37.66 54.72 12.46
C ARG A 106 -36.61 54.70 11.35
N LEU A 107 -36.84 55.42 10.24
CA LEU A 107 -35.88 55.60 9.16
C LEU A 107 -34.54 56.13 9.69
N ARG A 108 -34.57 57.19 10.52
CA ARG A 108 -33.37 57.74 11.16
C ARG A 108 -32.65 56.71 12.02
N ASN A 109 -33.38 55.93 12.81
CA ASN A 109 -32.80 54.91 13.68
C ASN A 109 -32.11 53.79 12.89
N HIS A 110 -32.69 53.36 11.76
CA HIS A 110 -32.09 52.34 10.89
C HIS A 110 -30.83 52.86 10.17
N LEU A 111 -30.83 54.12 9.75
CA LEU A 111 -29.71 54.77 9.04
C LEU A 111 -28.54 55.17 9.96
N ARG A 112 -28.80 55.60 11.20
CA ARG A 112 -27.77 56.15 12.13
C ARG A 112 -26.44 55.36 12.21
N PRO A 113 -26.43 54.02 12.22
CA PRO A 113 -25.19 53.27 12.44
C PRO A 113 -24.23 53.26 11.24
N VAL A 114 -24.74 53.50 10.02
CA VAL A 114 -24.00 53.25 8.77
C VAL A 114 -24.20 54.31 7.69
N ALA A 115 -25.00 55.35 7.95
CA ALA A 115 -25.38 56.32 6.92
C ALA A 115 -24.20 57.11 6.36
N THR A 116 -24.06 57.04 5.03
CA THR A 116 -23.19 57.91 4.24
C THR A 116 -23.59 59.38 4.39
N GLU A 117 -22.67 60.28 4.02
CA GLU A 117 -22.95 61.72 4.04
C GLU A 117 -24.17 62.07 3.16
N GLU A 118 -24.29 61.42 1.99
CA GLU A 118 -25.41 61.62 1.08
C GLU A 118 -26.75 61.16 1.69
N GLN A 119 -26.79 59.98 2.31
CA GLN A 119 -28.00 59.47 2.98
C GLN A 119 -28.43 60.37 4.14
N ARG A 120 -27.47 60.93 4.90
CA ARG A 120 -27.76 61.89 5.98
C ARG A 120 -28.37 63.19 5.44
N VAL A 121 -27.80 63.75 4.38
CA VAL A 121 -28.35 64.96 3.72
C VAL A 121 -29.76 64.71 3.17
N LEU A 122 -30.01 63.54 2.58
CA LEU A 122 -31.33 63.16 2.07
C LEU A 122 -32.35 62.96 3.19
N LEU A 123 -31.98 62.31 4.29
CA LEU A 123 -32.81 62.16 5.48
C LEU A 123 -33.21 63.53 6.05
N ASP A 124 -32.25 64.43 6.26
CA ASP A 124 -32.53 65.77 6.76
C ASP A 124 -33.45 66.55 5.80
N ARG A 125 -33.33 66.31 4.49
CA ARG A 125 -34.21 66.92 3.48
C ARG A 125 -35.64 66.34 3.56
N ILE A 126 -35.78 65.03 3.73
CA ILE A 126 -37.09 64.37 3.94
C ILE A 126 -37.77 64.94 5.19
N GLU A 127 -37.02 65.09 6.28
CA GLU A 127 -37.50 65.66 7.54
C GLU A 127 -37.98 67.10 7.39
N ARG A 128 -37.16 67.96 6.79
CA ARG A 128 -37.49 69.37 6.59
C ARG A 128 -38.67 69.56 5.64
N GLU A 129 -38.63 68.96 4.46
CA GLU A 129 -39.65 69.16 3.43
C GLU A 129 -40.98 68.51 3.81
N GLY A 130 -40.95 67.32 4.41
CA GLY A 130 -42.16 66.67 4.88
C GLY A 130 -42.75 67.37 6.10
N GLY A 131 -41.93 67.81 7.06
CA GLY A 131 -42.40 68.63 8.18
C GLY A 131 -43.08 69.91 7.72
N ARG A 132 -42.49 70.60 6.73
CA ARG A 132 -43.08 71.78 6.09
C ARG A 132 -44.40 71.46 5.40
N LYS A 133 -44.44 70.41 4.57
CA LYS A 133 -45.65 70.00 3.85
C LYS A 133 -46.79 69.66 4.80
N PHE A 134 -46.53 68.92 5.89
CA PHE A 134 -47.57 68.60 6.86
C PHE A 134 -48.05 69.82 7.65
N ALA A 135 -47.17 70.78 7.96
CA ALA A 135 -47.58 72.06 8.55
C ALA A 135 -48.49 72.87 7.61
N ASP A 136 -48.18 72.90 6.31
CA ASP A 136 -49.02 73.56 5.30
C ASP A 136 -50.39 72.89 5.16
N LEU A 137 -50.44 71.55 5.19
CA LEU A 137 -51.68 70.79 5.16
C LEU A 137 -52.52 71.02 6.44
N ASP A 138 -51.89 70.98 7.62
CA ASP A 138 -52.53 71.26 8.92
C ASP A 138 -53.18 72.67 8.91
N ALA A 139 -52.45 73.69 8.42
CA ALA A 139 -52.95 75.06 8.31
C ALA A 139 -54.13 75.17 7.32
N SER A 140 -54.05 74.48 6.19
CA SER A 140 -55.10 74.49 5.17
C SER A 140 -56.40 73.83 5.68
N VAL A 141 -56.30 72.69 6.36
CA VAL A 141 -57.44 72.00 6.96
C VAL A 141 -58.09 72.85 8.06
N ALA A 142 -57.29 73.53 8.88
CA ALA A 142 -57.79 74.43 9.92
C ALA A 142 -58.57 75.62 9.32
N LEU A 143 -58.06 76.26 8.27
CA LEU A 143 -58.74 77.37 7.59
C LEU A 143 -60.11 76.95 7.01
N VAL A 144 -60.20 75.76 6.41
CA VAL A 144 -61.46 75.22 5.88
C VAL A 144 -62.44 74.95 7.02
N ARG A 145 -61.98 74.37 8.14
CA ARG A 145 -62.79 74.11 9.33
C ARG A 145 -63.36 75.40 9.92
N ASP A 146 -62.60 76.49 9.89
CA ASP A 146 -62.99 77.80 10.40
C ASP A 146 -63.83 78.61 9.38
N GLY A 147 -64.29 77.98 8.28
CA GLY A 147 -65.14 78.60 7.26
C GLY A 147 -64.41 79.51 6.25
N ARG A 148 -63.08 79.57 6.31
CA ARG A 148 -62.22 80.46 5.48
C ARG A 148 -61.71 79.75 4.23
N LEU A 149 -62.62 79.16 3.45
CA LEU A 149 -62.28 78.33 2.27
C LEU A 149 -61.44 79.08 1.22
N MET A 150 -61.76 80.34 0.94
CA MET A 150 -61.03 81.15 -0.05
C MET A 150 -59.59 81.42 0.36
N GLU A 151 -59.31 81.52 1.66
CA GLU A 151 -57.95 81.70 2.18
C GLU A 151 -57.16 80.38 2.14
N ALA A 152 -57.82 79.26 2.45
CA ALA A 152 -57.23 77.92 2.30
C ALA A 152 -56.86 77.62 0.83
N GLN A 153 -57.71 77.99 -0.12
CA GLN A 153 -57.44 77.82 -1.56
C GLN A 153 -56.31 78.72 -2.06
N ARG A 154 -56.23 79.98 -1.61
CA ARG A 154 -55.09 80.87 -1.93
C ARG A 154 -53.77 80.36 -1.35
N GLY A 155 -53.80 79.81 -0.14
CA GLY A 155 -52.64 79.16 0.47
C GLY A 155 -52.19 77.92 -0.30
N LEU A 156 -53.13 77.12 -0.83
CA LEU A 156 -52.83 75.96 -1.66
C LEU A 156 -52.26 76.33 -3.04
N LEU A 157 -52.69 77.47 -3.60
CA LEU A 157 -52.18 78.04 -4.85
C LEU A 157 -50.78 78.67 -4.73
N THR A 158 -50.14 78.56 -3.56
CA THR A 158 -48.74 78.96 -3.42
C THR A 158 -47.82 77.89 -4.01
N ASP A 159 -46.85 78.30 -4.83
CA ASP A 159 -45.88 77.39 -5.45
C ASP A 159 -45.07 76.58 -4.41
N GLU A 160 -45.02 77.05 -3.16
CA GLU A 160 -44.16 76.53 -2.11
C GLU A 160 -44.59 75.17 -1.56
N GLY A 161 -45.90 74.93 -1.36
CA GLY A 161 -46.43 73.65 -0.87
C GLY A 161 -46.38 72.53 -1.91
N GLN A 162 -46.48 72.87 -3.20
CA GLN A 162 -46.25 71.94 -4.30
C GLN A 162 -44.75 71.64 -4.45
N ALA A 163 -43.90 72.67 -4.39
CA ALA A 163 -42.45 72.51 -4.47
C ALA A 163 -41.89 71.67 -3.31
N ALA A 164 -42.42 71.82 -2.08
CA ALA A 164 -42.04 70.99 -0.94
C ALA A 164 -42.38 69.51 -1.17
N MET A 165 -43.54 69.21 -1.76
CA MET A 165 -43.92 67.84 -2.09
C MET A 165 -43.04 67.22 -3.17
N VAL A 166 -42.68 67.98 -4.20
CA VAL A 166 -41.73 67.53 -5.23
C VAL A 166 -40.37 67.26 -4.62
N ARG A 167 -39.84 68.18 -3.79
CA ARG A 167 -38.55 67.99 -3.11
C ARG A 167 -38.55 66.81 -2.15
N LEU A 168 -39.67 66.55 -1.45
CA LEU A 168 -39.85 65.37 -0.61
C LEU A 168 -39.82 64.09 -1.44
N ARG A 169 -40.62 64.00 -2.51
CA ARG A 169 -40.65 62.83 -3.40
C ARG A 169 -39.30 62.55 -4.02
N ASP A 170 -38.59 63.58 -4.48
CA ASP A 170 -37.24 63.44 -5.06
C ASP A 170 -36.23 62.93 -4.03
N ALA A 171 -36.29 63.44 -2.79
CA ALA A 171 -35.39 62.99 -1.73
C ALA A 171 -35.66 61.53 -1.34
N VAL A 172 -36.94 61.14 -1.21
CA VAL A 172 -37.35 59.75 -0.94
C VAL A 172 -36.91 58.83 -2.09
N ALA A 173 -37.21 59.20 -3.34
CA ALA A 173 -36.87 58.38 -4.50
C ALA A 173 -35.35 58.23 -4.69
N ARG A 174 -34.57 59.28 -4.37
CA ARG A 174 -33.11 59.19 -4.44
C ARG A 174 -32.55 58.30 -3.34
N LEU A 175 -33.07 58.40 -2.12
CA LEU A 175 -32.66 57.53 -1.02
C LEU A 175 -33.06 56.07 -1.29
N GLU A 176 -34.26 55.84 -1.84
CA GLU A 176 -34.72 54.52 -2.26
C GLU A 176 -33.82 53.90 -3.33
N ARG A 177 -33.36 54.69 -4.31
CA ARG A 177 -32.37 54.21 -5.30
C ARG A 177 -31.05 53.78 -4.65
N ILE A 178 -30.49 54.61 -3.76
CA ILE A 178 -29.24 54.29 -3.05
C ILE A 178 -29.40 52.97 -2.28
N GLU A 179 -30.51 52.78 -1.58
CA GLU A 179 -30.75 51.58 -0.79
C GLU A 179 -31.00 50.34 -1.66
N ASN A 180 -31.71 50.48 -2.78
CA ASN A 180 -31.87 49.38 -3.74
C ASN A 180 -30.52 49.00 -4.37
N ASP A 181 -29.66 49.96 -4.72
CA ASP A 181 -28.32 49.69 -5.25
C ASP A 181 -27.46 48.94 -4.21
N VAL A 182 -27.54 49.35 -2.92
CA VAL A 182 -26.86 48.65 -1.82
C VAL A 182 -27.40 47.22 -1.63
N LEU A 183 -28.71 47.03 -1.77
CA LEU A 183 -29.34 45.72 -1.65
C LEU A 183 -28.93 44.78 -2.80
N ASP A 184 -28.92 45.28 -4.03
CA ASP A 184 -28.56 44.51 -5.22
C ASP A 184 -27.10 44.05 -5.16
N ILE A 185 -26.20 44.92 -4.69
CA ILE A 185 -24.79 44.56 -4.45
C ILE A 185 -24.69 43.48 -3.37
N ALA A 186 -25.39 43.63 -2.24
CA ALA A 186 -25.34 42.68 -1.14
C ALA A 186 -25.88 41.28 -1.53
N ILE A 187 -26.92 41.23 -2.37
CA ILE A 187 -27.46 39.97 -2.90
C ILE A 187 -26.43 39.32 -3.85
N ALA A 188 -25.81 40.08 -4.73
CA ALA A 188 -24.81 39.56 -5.67
C ALA A 188 -23.54 39.04 -4.97
N ASP A 189 -23.09 39.71 -3.90
CA ASP A 189 -21.92 39.29 -3.12
C ASP A 189 -22.19 37.99 -2.33
N ALA A 190 -23.41 37.83 -1.80
CA ALA A 190 -23.82 36.62 -1.08
C ALA A 190 -23.79 35.37 -1.97
N ASP A 191 -24.25 35.50 -3.24
CA ASP A 191 -24.21 34.40 -4.21
C ASP A 191 -22.76 33.99 -4.56
N GLY A 192 -21.84 34.96 -4.67
CA GLY A 192 -20.44 34.69 -5.01
C GLY A 192 -19.61 34.04 -3.89
N ALA A 193 -19.95 34.30 -2.62
CA ALA A 193 -19.26 33.71 -1.47
C ALA A 193 -19.52 32.19 -1.35
N GLU A 194 -20.71 31.73 -1.75
CA GLU A 194 -21.09 30.31 -1.69
C GLU A 194 -20.29 29.45 -2.68
N ASP A 195 -20.00 29.98 -3.88
CA ASP A 195 -19.24 29.30 -4.93
C ASP A 195 -17.77 29.02 -4.56
N MET A 196 -17.16 29.86 -3.73
CA MET A 196 -15.76 29.67 -3.33
C MET A 196 -15.58 28.74 -2.12
N LEU A 197 -16.62 28.57 -1.29
CA LEU A 197 -16.55 27.84 -0.04
C LEU A 197 -16.59 26.32 -0.20
N LEU A 198 -17.53 25.82 -1.00
CA LEU A 198 -17.68 24.39 -1.28
C LEU A 198 -16.40 23.74 -1.85
N PRO A 199 -15.72 24.29 -2.88
CA PRO A 199 -14.50 23.68 -3.41
C PRO A 199 -13.34 23.74 -2.40
N LEU A 200 -13.25 24.78 -1.57
CA LEU A 200 -12.20 24.92 -0.56
C LEU A 200 -12.38 23.89 0.57
N LEU A 201 -13.60 23.72 1.08
CA LEU A 201 -13.93 22.67 2.05
C LEU A 201 -13.70 21.27 1.48
N ALA A 202 -14.06 21.05 0.21
CA ALA A 202 -13.80 19.80 -0.48
C ALA A 202 -12.30 19.53 -0.61
N ALA A 203 -11.49 20.53 -0.95
CA ALA A 203 -10.04 20.42 -1.07
C ALA A 203 -9.38 20.09 0.29
N VAL A 204 -9.79 20.76 1.37
CA VAL A 204 -9.28 20.48 2.73
C VAL A 204 -9.71 19.08 3.19
N SER A 205 -10.95 18.67 2.92
CA SER A 205 -11.45 17.31 3.23
C SER A 205 -10.68 16.24 2.47
N LEU A 206 -10.41 16.46 1.18
CA LEU A 206 -9.61 15.56 0.34
C LEU A 206 -8.18 15.44 0.89
N LEU A 207 -7.56 16.54 1.29
CA LEU A 207 -6.22 16.54 1.88
C LEU A 207 -6.15 15.69 3.16
N ILE A 208 -7.17 15.77 4.03
CA ILE A 208 -7.27 14.95 5.24
C ILE A 208 -7.37 13.46 4.88
N VAL A 209 -8.23 13.11 3.92
CA VAL A 209 -8.40 11.71 3.47
C VAL A 209 -7.10 11.16 2.90
N VAL A 210 -6.41 11.92 2.05
CA VAL A 210 -5.12 11.53 1.48
C VAL A 210 -4.06 11.33 2.56
N ALA A 211 -3.99 12.23 3.55
CA ALA A 211 -3.06 12.11 4.68
C ALA A 211 -3.35 10.88 5.54
N MET A 212 -4.63 10.57 5.81
CA MET A 212 -5.05 9.37 6.54
C MET A 212 -4.69 8.08 5.79
N VAL A 213 -5.00 8.00 4.49
CA VAL A 213 -4.67 6.83 3.66
C VAL A 213 -3.14 6.63 3.62
N PHE A 214 -2.38 7.70 3.43
CA PHE A 214 -0.93 7.62 3.44
C PHE A 214 -0.38 7.14 4.79
N GLY A 215 -0.89 7.67 5.90
CA GLY A 215 -0.53 7.23 7.25
C GLY A 215 -0.85 5.74 7.49
N PHE A 216 -2.04 5.28 7.08
CA PHE A 216 -2.45 3.88 7.19
C PHE A 216 -1.56 2.94 6.37
N LEU A 217 -1.30 3.28 5.10
CA LEU A 217 -0.41 2.50 4.25
C LEU A 217 1.00 2.39 4.83
N MET A 218 1.47 3.44 5.51
CA MET A 218 2.77 3.41 6.15
C MET A 218 2.82 2.46 7.35
N ILE A 219 1.80 2.47 8.20
CA ILE A 219 1.69 1.55 9.34
C ILE A 219 1.65 0.10 8.86
N VAL A 220 0.85 -0.20 7.84
CA VAL A 220 0.75 -1.54 7.25
C VAL A 220 2.09 -1.99 6.67
N ARG A 221 2.79 -1.11 5.93
CA ARG A 221 4.12 -1.43 5.38
C ARG A 221 5.14 -1.73 6.46
N THR A 222 5.17 -0.97 7.54
CA THR A 222 6.13 -1.21 8.62
C THR A 222 5.84 -2.51 9.37
N ALA A 223 4.56 -2.79 9.67
CA ALA A 223 4.16 -4.03 10.33
C ALA A 223 4.46 -5.27 9.45
N GLY A 224 4.20 -5.18 8.14
CA GLY A 224 4.49 -6.26 7.20
C GLY A 224 5.99 -6.55 7.05
N ALA A 225 6.83 -5.51 7.07
CA ALA A 225 8.29 -5.68 7.00
C ALA A 225 8.86 -6.39 8.25
N GLU A 226 8.34 -6.06 9.44
CA GLU A 226 8.74 -6.71 10.69
C GLU A 226 8.33 -8.18 10.73
N ALA A 227 7.11 -8.51 10.31
CA ALA A 227 6.63 -9.90 10.24
C ALA A 227 7.43 -10.75 9.24
N ALA A 228 7.75 -10.19 8.07
CA ALA A 228 8.56 -10.88 7.06
C ALA A 228 9.99 -11.15 7.57
N ALA A 229 10.59 -10.19 8.29
CA ALA A 229 11.92 -10.37 8.88
C ALA A 229 11.93 -11.45 9.96
N ALA A 230 10.88 -11.51 10.81
CA ALA A 230 10.75 -12.53 11.83
C ALA A 230 10.64 -13.95 11.23
N HIS A 231 9.78 -14.12 10.22
CA HIS A 231 9.65 -15.42 9.54
C HIS A 231 10.91 -15.83 8.79
N ALA A 232 11.65 -14.89 8.20
CA ALA A 232 12.92 -15.19 7.55
C ALA A 232 13.96 -15.70 8.57
N ALA A 233 14.04 -15.06 9.74
CA ALA A 233 14.94 -15.48 10.81
C ALA A 233 14.57 -16.86 11.39
N GLU A 234 13.28 -17.14 11.58
CA GLU A 234 12.79 -18.46 12.03
C GLU A 234 13.14 -19.56 11.02
N LEU A 235 12.98 -19.29 9.72
CA LEU A 235 13.32 -20.24 8.65
C LEU A 235 14.83 -20.51 8.58
N GLU A 236 15.64 -19.47 8.74
CA GLU A 236 17.10 -19.58 8.78
C GLU A 236 17.54 -20.43 9.97
N GLU A 237 17.01 -20.18 11.17
CA GLU A 237 17.31 -20.98 12.36
C GLU A 237 16.86 -22.44 12.21
N ALA A 238 15.68 -22.68 11.64
CA ALA A 238 15.18 -24.03 11.36
C ALA A 238 16.09 -24.78 10.37
N ARG A 239 16.58 -24.08 9.33
CA ARG A 239 17.52 -24.64 8.35
C ARG A 239 18.86 -24.98 8.99
N ASP A 240 19.43 -24.08 9.79
CA ASP A 240 20.70 -24.31 10.48
C ASP A 240 20.62 -25.53 11.41
N ARG A 241 19.50 -25.67 12.15
CA ARG A 241 19.25 -26.84 12.98
C ARG A 241 19.16 -28.13 12.16
N ALA A 242 18.49 -28.10 11.01
CA ALA A 242 18.39 -29.26 10.13
C ALA A 242 19.77 -29.68 9.59
N ASP A 243 20.61 -28.72 9.19
CA ASP A 243 21.97 -28.99 8.69
C ASP A 243 22.89 -29.55 9.78
N LEU A 244 22.78 -29.06 11.03
CA LEU A 244 23.51 -29.61 12.17
C LEU A 244 23.10 -31.07 12.46
N LEU A 245 21.79 -31.34 12.47
CA LEU A 245 21.27 -32.70 12.68
C LEU A 245 21.72 -33.65 11.57
N ALA A 246 21.70 -33.22 10.31
CA ALA A 246 22.17 -34.03 9.19
C ALA A 246 23.65 -34.43 9.33
N ARG A 247 24.52 -33.49 9.75
CA ARG A 247 25.93 -33.78 10.01
C ARG A 247 26.14 -34.78 11.15
N GLU A 248 25.40 -34.61 12.26
CA GLU A 248 25.47 -35.53 13.40
C GLU A 248 24.97 -36.93 13.04
N LEU A 249 23.89 -37.04 12.28
CA LEU A 249 23.39 -38.32 11.78
C LEU A 249 24.43 -39.02 10.90
N ASN A 250 25.07 -38.29 9.98
CA ASN A 250 26.12 -38.85 9.13
C ASN A 250 27.32 -39.36 9.95
N HIS A 251 27.73 -38.60 10.97
CA HIS A 251 28.78 -39.05 11.89
C HIS A 251 28.39 -40.33 12.63
N ARG A 252 27.14 -40.42 13.11
CA ARG A 252 26.64 -41.64 13.79
C ARG A 252 26.58 -42.84 12.86
N VAL A 253 26.21 -42.66 11.60
CA VAL A 253 26.21 -43.75 10.61
C VAL A 253 27.63 -44.28 10.41
N LYS A 254 28.65 -43.40 10.27
CA LYS A 254 30.06 -43.83 10.18
C LYS A 254 30.49 -44.64 11.41
N ASN A 255 30.10 -44.20 12.60
CA ASN A 255 30.39 -44.94 13.84
C ASN A 255 29.73 -46.32 13.86
N LEU A 256 28.48 -46.44 13.41
CA LEU A 256 27.79 -47.74 13.32
C LEU A 256 28.51 -48.69 12.36
N PHE A 257 28.94 -48.21 11.19
CA PHE A 257 29.73 -49.02 10.26
C PHE A 257 31.06 -49.49 10.86
N ALA A 258 31.75 -48.64 11.62
CA ALA A 258 32.99 -49.03 12.31
C ALA A 258 32.75 -50.12 13.35
N VAL A 259 31.65 -50.05 14.11
CA VAL A 259 31.26 -51.08 15.09
C VAL A 259 30.94 -52.40 14.39
N ILE A 260 30.14 -52.37 13.31
CA ILE A 260 29.81 -53.57 12.52
C ILE A 260 31.09 -54.23 12.00
N LEU A 261 32.01 -53.44 11.44
CA LEU A 261 33.28 -53.94 10.93
C LEU A 261 34.13 -54.61 12.03
N ALA A 262 34.16 -54.03 13.23
CA ALA A 262 34.86 -54.61 14.37
C ALA A 262 34.25 -55.97 14.79
N ILE A 263 32.92 -56.06 14.88
CA ILE A 263 32.21 -57.31 15.20
C ILE A 263 32.52 -58.40 14.17
N VAL A 264 32.47 -58.04 12.89
CA VAL A 264 32.75 -58.95 11.78
C VAL A 264 34.18 -59.48 11.86
N ARG A 265 35.18 -58.61 12.01
CA ARG A 265 36.60 -59.03 12.13
C ARG A 265 36.86 -59.88 13.37
N MET A 266 36.25 -59.51 14.50
CA MET A 266 36.42 -60.25 15.76
C MET A 266 35.85 -61.67 15.69
N SER A 267 34.83 -61.89 14.85
CA SER A 267 34.20 -63.21 14.64
C SER A 267 35.12 -64.26 13.98
N ALA A 268 36.22 -63.83 13.34
CA ALA A 268 37.23 -64.71 12.74
C ALA A 268 38.54 -64.81 13.55
N ARG A 269 38.63 -64.16 14.71
CA ARG A 269 39.88 -64.02 15.48
C ARG A 269 40.56 -65.37 15.75
N ASP A 270 39.77 -66.37 16.15
CA ASP A 270 40.25 -67.71 16.54
C ASP A 270 39.92 -68.79 15.49
N LYS A 271 39.56 -68.38 14.26
CA LYS A 271 39.16 -69.27 13.16
C LYS A 271 39.96 -68.94 11.89
N PRO A 272 41.20 -69.45 11.75
CA PRO A 272 42.07 -69.16 10.60
C PRO A 272 41.41 -69.46 9.25
N GLU A 273 40.62 -70.53 9.17
CA GLU A 273 39.87 -70.96 7.99
C GLU A 273 38.77 -69.98 7.57
N ALA A 274 38.24 -69.17 8.50
CA ALA A 274 37.18 -68.20 8.22
C ALA A 274 37.72 -66.81 7.81
N LYS A 275 39.03 -66.54 7.99
CA LYS A 275 39.63 -65.23 7.73
C LYS A 275 39.39 -64.70 6.30
N PRO A 276 39.58 -65.48 5.21
CA PRO A 276 39.36 -64.97 3.86
C PRO A 276 37.91 -64.54 3.62
N THR A 277 36.95 -65.25 4.23
CA THR A 277 35.52 -64.93 4.11
C THR A 277 35.18 -63.66 4.88
N VAL A 278 35.73 -63.50 6.08
CA VAL A 278 35.51 -62.31 6.91
C VAL A 278 36.16 -61.05 6.34
N GLU A 279 37.35 -61.16 5.74
CA GLU A 279 37.98 -60.08 5.00
C GLU A 279 37.13 -59.64 3.80
N ALA A 280 36.59 -60.59 3.03
CA ALA A 280 35.68 -60.28 1.92
C ALA A 280 34.37 -59.59 2.39
N ILE A 281 33.83 -59.95 3.56
CA ILE A 281 32.66 -59.25 4.13
C ILE A 281 33.04 -57.84 4.59
N ALA A 282 34.21 -57.67 5.20
CA ALA A 282 34.72 -56.37 5.63
C ALA A 282 34.91 -55.39 4.46
N GLU A 283 35.48 -55.86 3.34
CA GLU A 283 35.63 -55.06 2.10
C GLU A 283 34.27 -54.56 1.58
N ARG A 284 33.23 -55.42 1.59
CA ARG A 284 31.86 -55.03 1.17
C ARG A 284 31.19 -54.02 2.08
N ILE A 285 31.40 -54.14 3.39
CA ILE A 285 30.89 -53.16 4.36
C ILE A 285 31.53 -51.78 4.11
N HIS A 286 32.82 -51.75 3.75
CA HIS A 286 33.48 -50.52 3.33
C HIS A 286 32.90 -49.95 2.03
N ALA A 287 32.57 -50.78 1.06
CA ALA A 287 31.92 -50.35 -0.18
C ALA A 287 30.55 -49.70 0.08
N LEU A 288 29.74 -50.29 0.96
CA LEU A 288 28.45 -49.71 1.38
C LEU A 288 28.62 -48.36 2.08
N LEU A 289 29.62 -48.24 2.97
CA LEU A 289 29.94 -46.98 3.63
C LEU A 289 30.33 -45.90 2.61
N ASN A 290 31.15 -46.22 1.61
CA ASN A 290 31.54 -45.28 0.57
C ASN A 290 30.35 -44.81 -0.26
N ALA A 291 29.47 -45.73 -0.67
CA ALA A 291 28.24 -45.39 -1.39
C ALA A 291 27.31 -44.49 -0.56
N HIS A 292 27.21 -44.74 0.76
CA HIS A 292 26.46 -43.90 1.68
C HIS A 292 27.07 -42.49 1.83
N GLU A 293 28.39 -42.37 1.88
CA GLU A 293 29.02 -41.04 1.96
C GLU A 293 28.85 -40.22 0.66
N VAL A 294 28.84 -40.88 -0.50
CA VAL A 294 28.65 -40.22 -1.82
C VAL A 294 27.25 -39.62 -1.93
N THR A 295 26.23 -40.29 -1.40
CA THR A 295 24.83 -39.81 -1.40
C THR A 295 24.58 -38.67 -0.42
N GLN A 296 25.40 -38.53 0.62
CA GLN A 296 25.26 -37.51 1.64
C GLN A 296 25.97 -36.19 1.30
N ALA A 297 26.96 -36.23 0.39
CA ALA A 297 27.72 -35.04 -0.03
C ALA A 297 26.87 -34.01 -0.81
N THR A 298 25.70 -34.40 -1.31
CA THR A 298 24.78 -33.57 -2.10
C THR A 298 23.58 -33.03 -1.29
N GLY A 299 23.58 -33.23 0.02
CA GLY A 299 22.58 -32.67 0.93
C GLY A 299 21.16 -33.21 0.69
N ALA A 300 20.16 -32.32 0.67
CA ALA A 300 18.74 -32.66 0.74
C ALA A 300 18.21 -33.53 -0.42
N LYS A 301 18.91 -33.62 -1.56
CA LYS A 301 18.41 -34.35 -2.74
C LYS A 301 18.81 -35.84 -2.79
N GLN A 302 19.64 -36.36 -1.87
CA GLN A 302 20.05 -37.79 -1.83
C GLN A 302 20.38 -38.40 -3.22
N VAL A 303 21.02 -37.62 -4.08
CA VAL A 303 21.43 -38.01 -5.44
C VAL A 303 22.93 -37.80 -5.58
N ALA A 304 23.62 -38.54 -6.42
CA ALA A 304 25.04 -38.29 -6.66
C ALA A 304 25.42 -38.53 -8.11
N SER A 305 26.48 -37.84 -8.56
CA SER A 305 27.04 -38.06 -9.89
C SER A 305 27.68 -39.44 -9.99
N LEU A 306 27.41 -40.17 -11.08
CA LEU A 306 28.08 -41.43 -11.43
C LEU A 306 29.61 -41.25 -11.46
N GLY A 307 30.09 -40.12 -11.99
CA GLY A 307 31.51 -39.79 -12.03
C GLY A 307 32.13 -39.71 -10.63
N ALA A 308 31.42 -39.09 -9.67
CA ALA A 308 31.89 -38.99 -8.28
C ALA A 308 31.92 -40.37 -7.59
N LEU A 309 30.94 -41.23 -7.87
CA LEU A 309 30.92 -42.61 -7.37
C LEU A 309 32.10 -43.42 -7.92
N LEU A 310 32.37 -43.35 -9.23
CA LEU A 310 33.50 -44.01 -9.90
C LEU A 310 34.84 -43.50 -9.35
N ASP A 311 35.00 -42.18 -9.26
CA ASP A 311 36.22 -41.55 -8.79
C ASP A 311 36.57 -42.00 -7.36
N LYS A 312 35.58 -41.94 -6.45
CA LYS A 312 35.77 -42.35 -5.07
C LYS A 312 35.99 -43.85 -4.91
N THR A 313 35.38 -44.68 -5.75
CA THR A 313 35.56 -46.15 -5.72
C THR A 313 36.96 -46.54 -6.19
N LEU A 314 37.49 -45.86 -7.20
CA LEU A 314 38.80 -46.17 -7.80
C LEU A 314 39.98 -45.45 -7.13
N ALA A 315 39.74 -44.35 -6.44
CA ALA A 315 40.77 -43.54 -5.79
C ALA A 315 41.77 -44.34 -4.93
N PRO A 316 41.36 -45.34 -4.10
CA PRO A 316 42.31 -46.10 -3.28
C PRO A 316 43.31 -46.95 -4.09
N TYR A 317 42.99 -47.24 -5.35
CA TYR A 317 43.73 -48.18 -6.19
C TYR A 317 44.51 -47.48 -7.31
N ARG A 318 44.24 -46.19 -7.57
CA ARG A 318 44.97 -45.40 -8.56
C ARG A 318 46.39 -45.11 -8.08
N SER A 319 47.35 -45.27 -8.98
CA SER A 319 48.76 -44.96 -8.72
C SER A 319 49.44 -44.46 -9.99
N ALA A 320 50.71 -44.07 -9.90
CA ALA A 320 51.49 -43.65 -11.06
C ALA A 320 51.56 -44.74 -12.16
N THR A 321 51.49 -46.02 -11.77
CA THR A 321 51.55 -47.19 -12.64
C THR A 321 50.18 -47.79 -12.94
N ALA A 322 49.15 -47.53 -12.14
CA ALA A 322 47.79 -48.03 -12.34
C ALA A 322 46.83 -46.86 -12.65
N ARG A 323 46.74 -46.50 -13.94
CA ARG A 323 45.87 -45.41 -14.42
C ARG A 323 44.48 -45.94 -14.78
N ALA A 324 43.46 -45.12 -14.51
CA ALA A 324 42.08 -45.39 -14.92
C ALA A 324 41.53 -44.18 -15.68
N ALA A 325 41.06 -44.39 -16.91
CA ALA A 325 40.39 -43.38 -17.72
C ALA A 325 38.87 -43.47 -17.47
N LEU A 326 38.25 -42.33 -17.16
CA LEU A 326 36.81 -42.21 -16.98
C LEU A 326 36.26 -41.26 -18.04
N SER A 327 35.25 -41.69 -18.81
CA SER A 327 34.68 -40.88 -19.88
C SER A 327 33.17 -41.10 -20.01
N GLY A 328 32.41 -40.01 -20.06
CA GLY A 328 30.97 -40.06 -20.26
C GLY A 328 30.27 -38.77 -19.82
N PRO A 329 28.96 -38.62 -20.11
CA PRO A 329 28.18 -37.44 -19.75
C PRO A 329 27.95 -37.36 -18.23
N GLU A 330 27.56 -36.19 -17.73
CA GLU A 330 27.18 -36.06 -16.32
C GLU A 330 25.85 -36.80 -16.06
N VAL A 331 25.89 -37.81 -15.20
CA VAL A 331 24.72 -38.64 -14.87
C VAL A 331 24.45 -38.58 -13.37
N THR A 332 23.23 -38.20 -13.01
CA THR A 332 22.77 -38.17 -11.64
C THR A 332 22.07 -39.48 -11.29
N LEU A 333 22.53 -40.14 -10.23
CA LEU A 333 21.98 -41.40 -9.73
C LEU A 333 21.19 -41.16 -8.44
N THR A 334 20.11 -41.92 -8.26
CA THR A 334 19.35 -41.95 -7.00
C THR A 334 20.02 -42.85 -5.96
N ASN A 335 19.68 -42.67 -4.68
CA ASN A 335 20.18 -43.53 -3.59
C ASN A 335 19.93 -45.03 -3.83
N GLN A 336 18.80 -45.38 -4.45
CA GLN A 336 18.46 -46.77 -4.81
C GLN A 336 19.38 -47.36 -5.89
N GLN A 337 19.99 -46.52 -6.74
CA GLN A 337 20.93 -46.95 -7.78
C GLN A 337 22.38 -46.92 -7.30
N ILE A 338 22.74 -45.95 -6.45
CA ILE A 338 24.12 -45.74 -5.99
C ILE A 338 24.63 -46.92 -5.17
N THR A 339 23.79 -47.48 -4.29
CA THR A 339 24.18 -48.59 -3.42
C THR A 339 24.50 -49.88 -4.19
N PRO A 340 23.60 -50.44 -5.03
CA PRO A 340 23.91 -51.63 -5.82
C PRO A 340 25.01 -51.40 -6.85
N LEU A 341 25.05 -50.23 -7.50
CA LEU A 341 26.12 -49.92 -8.46
C LEU A 341 27.48 -49.78 -7.76
N GLY A 342 27.54 -49.08 -6.62
CA GLY A 342 28.78 -48.92 -5.84
C GLY A 342 29.37 -50.25 -5.38
N LEU A 343 28.51 -51.21 -5.01
CA LEU A 343 28.93 -52.59 -4.71
C LEU A 343 29.55 -53.29 -5.93
N VAL A 344 28.90 -53.21 -7.09
CA VAL A 344 29.42 -53.82 -8.34
C VAL A 344 30.75 -53.19 -8.72
N LEU A 345 30.83 -51.85 -8.72
CA LEU A 345 32.05 -51.13 -9.05
C LEU A 345 33.20 -51.46 -8.09
N HIS A 346 32.90 -51.65 -6.80
CA HIS A 346 33.90 -52.05 -5.81
C HIS A 346 34.42 -53.47 -6.07
N GLU A 347 33.54 -54.42 -6.39
CA GLU A 347 33.96 -55.79 -6.75
C GLU A 347 34.75 -55.80 -8.06
N LEU A 348 34.37 -55.01 -9.07
CA LEU A 348 35.13 -54.86 -10.31
C LEU A 348 36.52 -54.29 -10.04
N ALA A 349 36.62 -53.19 -9.28
CA ALA A 349 37.90 -52.60 -8.89
C ALA A 349 38.78 -53.58 -8.10
N THR A 350 38.19 -54.30 -7.15
CA THR A 350 38.91 -55.29 -6.34
C THR A 350 39.40 -56.47 -7.19
N ASN A 351 38.58 -56.96 -8.12
CA ASN A 351 38.98 -58.02 -9.05
C ASN A 351 40.09 -57.56 -9.98
N ALA A 352 40.02 -56.33 -10.50
CA ALA A 352 41.03 -55.73 -11.36
C ALA A 352 42.41 -55.64 -10.66
N VAL A 353 42.43 -55.37 -9.36
CA VAL A 353 43.65 -55.28 -8.53
C VAL A 353 44.15 -56.63 -8.02
N LYS A 354 43.26 -57.58 -7.71
CA LYS A 354 43.66 -58.89 -7.17
C LYS A 354 44.02 -59.90 -8.27
N TYR A 355 43.29 -59.87 -9.37
CA TYR A 355 43.33 -60.92 -10.40
C TYR A 355 43.45 -60.36 -11.83
N GLY A 356 43.07 -59.09 -12.04
CA GLY A 356 42.96 -58.48 -13.34
C GLY A 356 44.21 -57.77 -13.86
N CYS A 357 44.00 -57.04 -14.95
CA CYS A 357 45.02 -56.39 -15.74
C CYS A 357 45.63 -55.19 -15.01
N TRP A 358 44.81 -54.54 -14.18
CA TRP A 358 45.15 -53.29 -13.52
C TRP A 358 46.24 -53.45 -12.46
N ALA A 359 46.28 -54.61 -11.79
CA ALA A 359 47.33 -54.99 -10.85
C ALA A 359 48.76 -54.98 -11.45
N LYS A 360 48.86 -55.25 -12.76
CA LYS A 360 50.12 -55.35 -13.53
C LYS A 360 50.53 -54.03 -14.19
N GLY A 361 49.81 -52.94 -13.92
CA GLY A 361 50.10 -51.61 -14.45
C GLY A 361 49.53 -51.33 -15.84
N HIS A 362 48.56 -52.14 -16.30
CA HIS A 362 47.85 -51.89 -17.56
C HIS A 362 46.70 -50.90 -17.38
N ALA A 363 46.15 -50.41 -18.49
CA ALA A 363 45.09 -49.40 -18.48
C ALA A 363 43.72 -50.00 -18.13
N LEU A 364 42.98 -49.28 -17.28
CA LEU A 364 41.56 -49.47 -17.04
C LEU A 364 40.79 -48.32 -17.71
N ALA A 365 39.77 -48.63 -18.51
CA ALA A 365 38.85 -47.64 -19.08
C ALA A 365 37.43 -47.91 -18.58
N VAL A 366 36.73 -46.85 -18.18
CA VAL A 366 35.31 -46.91 -17.86
C VAL A 366 34.62 -45.83 -18.68
N ASP A 367 33.82 -46.27 -19.63
CA ASP A 367 33.06 -45.42 -20.53
C ASP A 367 31.57 -45.58 -20.23
N TRP A 368 30.80 -44.49 -20.27
CA TRP A 368 29.35 -44.59 -20.15
C TRP A 368 28.62 -43.59 -21.06
N GLN A 369 27.40 -43.95 -21.44
CA GLN A 369 26.50 -43.14 -22.27
C GLN A 369 25.06 -43.29 -21.77
N VAL A 370 24.21 -42.34 -22.13
CA VAL A 370 22.78 -42.37 -21.80
C VAL A 370 21.98 -42.31 -23.08
N GLU A 371 21.20 -43.35 -23.35
CA GLU A 371 20.31 -43.45 -24.51
C GLU A 371 18.90 -43.82 -24.06
N ASN A 372 17.88 -43.07 -24.50
CA ASN A 372 16.47 -43.34 -24.18
C ASN A 372 16.18 -43.55 -22.68
N GLY A 373 16.87 -42.79 -21.82
CA GLY A 373 16.73 -42.90 -20.36
C GLY A 373 17.40 -44.14 -19.74
N THR A 374 18.19 -44.89 -20.51
CA THR A 374 18.99 -46.02 -20.02
C THR A 374 20.44 -45.62 -19.96
N LEU A 375 21.08 -45.85 -18.82
CA LEU A 375 22.53 -45.74 -18.69
C LEU A 375 23.14 -47.04 -19.21
N ALA A 376 24.12 -46.93 -20.11
CA ALA A 376 25.00 -48.02 -20.52
C ALA A 376 26.43 -47.66 -20.09
N LEU A 377 27.03 -48.48 -19.24
CA LEU A 377 28.39 -48.34 -18.74
C LEU A 377 29.19 -49.57 -19.14
N THR A 378 30.34 -49.35 -19.75
CA THR A 378 31.30 -50.39 -20.14
C THR A 378 32.58 -50.21 -19.34
N TRP A 379 32.97 -51.26 -18.62
CA TRP A 379 34.24 -51.38 -17.91
C TRP A 379 35.17 -52.26 -18.74
N ARG A 380 36.33 -51.74 -19.13
CA ARG A 380 37.30 -52.45 -19.96
C ARG A 380 38.69 -52.45 -19.32
N GLU A 381 39.22 -53.66 -19.15
CA GLU A 381 40.60 -53.90 -18.73
C GLU A 381 41.40 -54.48 -19.90
N GLU A 382 42.46 -53.80 -20.34
CA GLU A 382 43.28 -54.25 -21.46
C GLU A 382 44.52 -55.00 -20.97
N CYS A 383 44.62 -56.31 -21.24
CA CYS A 383 45.86 -57.08 -21.05
C CYS A 383 45.88 -58.33 -21.93
N PRO A 384 46.89 -58.48 -22.81
CA PRO A 384 47.08 -59.70 -23.57
C PRO A 384 47.40 -60.89 -22.64
N GLY A 385 46.67 -62.00 -22.80
CA GLY A 385 47.01 -63.27 -22.15
C GLY A 385 46.43 -63.47 -20.75
N LEU A 386 45.30 -62.83 -20.43
CA LEU A 386 44.54 -63.16 -19.23
C LEU A 386 44.00 -64.61 -19.34
N PRO A 387 44.10 -65.45 -18.30
CA PRO A 387 43.55 -66.81 -18.35
C PRO A 387 42.04 -66.80 -18.60
N ALA A 388 41.54 -67.85 -19.25
CA ALA A 388 40.12 -68.07 -19.50
C ALA A 388 39.30 -68.08 -18.19
N GLU A 389 38.00 -67.83 -18.30
CA GLU A 389 37.07 -67.66 -17.18
C GLU A 389 37.29 -68.73 -16.08
N PRO A 390 37.44 -68.32 -14.80
CA PRO A 390 37.65 -69.28 -13.73
C PRO A 390 36.44 -70.23 -13.58
N GLU A 391 36.68 -71.55 -13.54
CA GLU A 391 35.64 -72.60 -13.47
C GLU A 391 34.68 -72.50 -12.27
N ARG A 392 35.01 -71.70 -11.25
CA ARG A 392 34.17 -71.45 -10.08
C ARG A 392 33.46 -70.12 -10.19
N GLN A 393 32.13 -70.16 -10.38
CA GLN A 393 31.26 -69.03 -10.08
C GLN A 393 31.28 -68.75 -8.57
N GLY A 394 32.02 -67.72 -8.18
CA GLY A 394 32.13 -67.29 -6.79
C GLY A 394 30.99 -66.35 -6.37
N PHE A 395 31.11 -65.83 -5.15
CA PHE A 395 30.16 -64.87 -4.58
C PHE A 395 30.01 -63.58 -5.42
N GLY A 396 31.07 -63.13 -6.11
CA GLY A 396 31.04 -61.93 -6.96
C GLY A 396 29.98 -62.01 -8.07
N SER A 397 29.81 -63.18 -8.69
CA SER A 397 28.79 -63.40 -9.73
C SER A 397 27.37 -63.31 -9.16
N LEU A 398 27.13 -63.88 -7.97
CA LEU A 398 25.83 -63.79 -7.28
C LEU A 398 25.48 -62.35 -6.88
N MET A 399 26.47 -61.56 -6.47
CA MET A 399 26.28 -60.15 -6.16
C MET A 399 25.91 -59.34 -7.41
N MET A 400 26.62 -59.54 -8.52
CA MET A 400 26.29 -58.89 -9.79
C MET A 400 24.87 -59.21 -10.24
N THR A 401 24.41 -60.46 -10.11
CA THR A 401 23.01 -60.82 -10.39
C THR A 401 22.01 -60.10 -9.48
N SER A 402 22.32 -59.96 -8.19
CA SER A 402 21.48 -59.25 -7.22
C SER A 402 21.42 -57.74 -7.52
N ALA A 403 22.57 -57.14 -7.83
CA ALA A 403 22.68 -55.72 -8.18
C ALA A 403 21.95 -55.41 -9.49
N ALA A 404 22.09 -56.26 -10.52
CA ALA A 404 21.34 -56.15 -11.77
C ALA A 404 19.81 -56.14 -11.50
N ARG A 405 19.33 -57.01 -10.60
CA ARG A 405 17.91 -57.04 -10.19
C ARG A 405 17.49 -55.76 -9.47
N GLN A 406 18.30 -55.24 -8.55
CA GLN A 406 17.99 -54.00 -7.82
C GLN A 406 17.99 -52.78 -8.73
N LEU A 407 18.90 -52.74 -9.71
CA LEU A 407 18.97 -51.71 -10.74
C LEU A 407 17.89 -51.88 -11.83
N ARG A 408 17.18 -53.01 -11.85
CA ARG A 408 16.25 -53.40 -12.93
C ARG A 408 16.93 -53.37 -14.31
N GLY A 409 18.16 -53.86 -14.35
CA GLY A 409 19.03 -53.82 -15.53
C GLY A 409 19.76 -55.13 -15.77
N THR A 410 20.79 -55.07 -16.61
CA THR A 410 21.66 -56.18 -16.98
C THR A 410 23.10 -55.87 -16.58
N ILE A 411 23.83 -56.91 -16.20
CA ILE A 411 25.27 -56.87 -15.95
C ILE A 411 25.85 -58.10 -16.62
N GLU A 412 26.61 -57.90 -17.69
CA GLU A 412 27.22 -58.97 -18.49
C GLU A 412 28.72 -58.83 -18.44
N ARG A 413 29.42 -59.92 -18.10
CA ARG A 413 30.88 -59.95 -18.04
C ARG A 413 31.41 -60.92 -19.09
N ARG A 414 32.38 -60.46 -19.88
CA ARG A 414 33.04 -61.22 -20.95
C ARG A 414 34.55 -61.22 -20.72
N PHE A 415 35.14 -62.40 -20.84
CA PHE A 415 36.59 -62.58 -20.90
C PHE A 415 36.99 -62.70 -22.36
N THR A 416 37.84 -61.79 -22.84
CA THR A 416 38.39 -61.82 -24.18
C THR A 416 39.89 -62.12 -24.12
N PRO A 417 40.50 -62.60 -25.22
CA PRO A 417 41.96 -62.75 -25.30
C PRO A 417 42.72 -61.43 -25.00
N GLU A 418 42.06 -60.30 -25.21
CA GLU A 418 42.55 -58.94 -25.01
C GLU A 418 42.29 -58.38 -23.59
N GLY A 419 41.49 -59.07 -22.76
CA GLY A 419 41.27 -58.70 -21.35
C GLY A 419 39.87 -58.99 -20.81
N VAL A 420 39.33 -58.07 -20.00
CA VAL A 420 37.99 -58.21 -19.39
C VAL A 420 37.11 -57.05 -19.81
N GLU A 421 35.90 -57.35 -20.25
CA GLU A 421 34.86 -56.36 -20.53
C GLU A 421 33.62 -56.66 -19.69
N VAL A 422 33.06 -55.62 -19.05
CA VAL A 422 31.81 -55.72 -18.30
C VAL A 422 30.87 -54.62 -18.74
N ASP A 423 29.71 -55.02 -19.27
CA ASP A 423 28.64 -54.10 -19.63
C ASP A 423 27.58 -54.08 -18.55
N ILE A 424 27.22 -52.88 -18.13
CA ILE A 424 26.20 -52.60 -17.13
C ILE A 424 25.16 -51.68 -17.79
N ALA A 425 23.93 -52.14 -17.93
CA ALA A 425 22.85 -51.34 -18.49
C ALA A 425 21.65 -51.31 -17.55
N PHE A 426 21.14 -50.12 -17.21
CA PHE A 426 19.94 -49.99 -16.39
C PHE A 426 19.19 -48.68 -16.62
N PRO A 427 17.86 -48.64 -16.40
CA PRO A 427 17.08 -47.43 -16.54
C PRO A 427 17.44 -46.40 -15.47
N LEU A 428 17.65 -45.15 -15.89
CA LEU A 428 17.72 -44.02 -14.98
C LEU A 428 16.30 -43.72 -14.47
N ALA A 429 16.14 -43.67 -13.14
CA ALA A 429 14.88 -43.26 -12.55
C ALA A 429 14.58 -41.82 -12.98
N SER A 430 13.34 -41.59 -13.42
CA SER A 430 12.82 -40.28 -13.83
C SER A 430 12.75 -39.30 -12.66
#